data_AF-A0A8J6R1Y4-F1
#
_entry.id   AF-A0A8J6R1Y4-F1
#
_cell.length_a   1.000
_cell.length_b   1.000
_cell.length_c   1.000
_cell.angle_alpha   90.00
_cell.angle_beta   90.00
_cell.angle_gamma   90.00
#
_symmetry.space_group_name_H-M   'P 1'
#
loop_
_entity.id
_entity.type
_entity.pdbx_description
1 polymer ?
#
loop_
_entity_poly.entity_id
_entity_poly.type
_entity_poly.pdbx_seq_one_letter_code
_entity_poly.pdbx_strand_id
1 'polypeptide(L)'
;MKQNLLLKTAIASALAAALSACGGTDSGYDSGYKKNNNELTFETEQIVVEFDEETGLQTIDLLEGAVVNGEPAANLTTRIVTSQLLFEAEDNFETPQGPSNTVPNQTISPFVKSEDSRMLYVDTDAFAEALRACDDTDVRGDRDSDNNPIPDGFPDYPTQAVYEITYTIDHGYPMTPGEPLPERTLRLTINATDDPVTGVNIAPLELPAGGTAQLVASTVPTYACNQELTYSSADEDVATVDAAGLVTGVMVGETSVTATSVDNPEASATDTVTVTSAFSIAITNQDTDDLGTPTGHKQVAACTATGINVQPFELNDNLTGEYGYQWTLTNEVDYVKGMSWDSGVGGFGEVLAVKMPADIGSINTVDVELVSGETGGTPISEVTPKSMDMTVVNNQMCDPGTSAHPAGWFIDFDLDFVQAAYLGNASYSASDDVVAGSAASVRITAGAGEAEWDGETVPYSWGAQQVWNNQRNWYTANYGQGLNSIGDVYRFGVWVKLEQVPAEPVTLRQAIVAWNYEGKPDDAVGFQGRYSGAGLFSAVLESTTEWQYVEFIDDRTGERDWAVPATWNAATPVFTLWEVFNLPQGSSILLDEYSVTNVDLIAQ
;
A
#
# COMPACT_ATOMS: atom_id res chain seq x y z
N MET A 1 18.19 6.85 -80.12
CA MET A 1 19.64 6.53 -80.12
C MET A 1 19.74 5.04 -80.39
N LYS A 2 20.45 4.47 -81.39
CA LYS A 2 21.66 4.90 -82.14
C LYS A 2 22.83 5.27 -81.22
N GLN A 3 24.04 4.75 -81.34
CA GLN A 3 24.66 3.74 -82.23
C GLN A 3 25.89 3.16 -81.46
N ASN A 4 26.60 2.12 -81.89
CA ASN A 4 26.65 1.49 -83.21
C ASN A 4 26.32 -0.02 -83.10
N LEU A 5 27.04 -1.06 -83.56
CA LEU A 5 28.24 -1.20 -84.40
C LEU A 5 28.10 -2.49 -85.25
N LEU A 6 28.66 -2.51 -86.47
CA LEU A 6 28.69 -3.68 -87.36
C LEU A 6 30.13 -4.03 -87.74
N LEU A 7 30.39 -5.28 -88.15
CA LEU A 7 31.08 -5.53 -89.44
C LEU A 7 30.93 -6.99 -89.93
N LYS A 8 30.33 -7.17 -91.13
CA LYS A 8 30.74 -8.00 -92.30
C LYS A 8 31.31 -9.43 -92.08
N THR A 9 31.11 -10.47 -92.90
CA THR A 9 30.34 -10.84 -94.13
C THR A 9 30.66 -12.33 -94.41
N ALA A 10 29.90 -13.20 -95.10
CA ALA A 10 28.56 -13.24 -95.73
C ALA A 10 28.25 -14.77 -95.99
N ILE A 11 27.35 -15.29 -96.83
CA ILE A 11 26.53 -14.76 -97.94
C ILE A 11 25.20 -15.56 -98.12
N ALA A 12 24.81 -15.86 -99.36
CA ALA A 12 23.58 -16.52 -99.81
C ALA A 12 23.63 -18.08 -99.69
N SER A 13 22.54 -18.85 -99.87
CA SER A 13 21.28 -18.57 -100.58
C SER A 13 20.08 -19.33 -99.99
N ALA A 14 18.86 -18.83 -100.22
CA ALA A 14 17.62 -19.57 -100.01
C ALA A 14 16.83 -19.69 -101.33
N LEU A 15 16.43 -20.92 -101.69
CA LEU A 15 15.38 -21.37 -102.64
C LEU A 15 15.67 -22.88 -102.95
N ALA A 16 14.71 -23.76 -103.23
CA ALA A 16 13.25 -23.61 -103.34
C ALA A 16 12.53 -24.97 -103.12
N ALA A 17 11.20 -24.89 -103.00
CA ALA A 17 10.20 -25.90 -103.40
C ALA A 17 10.22 -27.30 -102.77
N ALA A 18 9.04 -27.72 -102.30
CA ALA A 18 8.77 -29.09 -101.88
C ALA A 18 8.66 -30.04 -103.08
N LEU A 19 9.23 -31.24 -102.97
CA LEU A 19 8.79 -32.43 -103.69
C LEU A 19 8.47 -33.54 -102.69
N SER A 20 7.18 -33.86 -102.53
CA SER A 20 6.73 -35.13 -101.99
C SER A 20 6.73 -36.17 -103.11
N ALA A 21 7.61 -37.17 -103.02
CA ALA A 21 7.66 -38.31 -103.94
C ALA A 21 7.94 -39.60 -103.16
N CYS A 22 7.20 -40.66 -103.46
CA CYS A 22 7.16 -41.89 -102.68
C CYS A 22 8.41 -42.77 -102.82
N GLY A 23 8.63 -43.64 -101.82
CA GLY A 23 9.19 -44.97 -102.04
C GLY A 23 10.57 -45.24 -101.44
N GLY A 24 10.59 -45.71 -100.20
CA GLY A 24 11.79 -46.27 -99.55
C GLY A 24 11.38 -47.12 -98.36
N THR A 25 11.36 -48.45 -98.52
CA THR A 25 11.05 -49.38 -97.44
C THR A 25 12.31 -49.74 -96.66
N ASP A 26 12.54 -49.05 -95.55
CA ASP A 26 13.33 -49.58 -94.43
C ASP A 26 12.43 -49.67 -93.20
N SER A 27 11.75 -50.80 -93.08
CA SER A 27 11.07 -51.20 -91.85
C SER A 27 12.13 -51.55 -90.81
N GLY A 28 12.55 -50.55 -90.05
CA GLY A 28 13.55 -50.70 -88.99
C GLY A 28 13.22 -51.86 -88.05
N TYR A 29 14.13 -52.81 -87.98
CA TYR A 29 13.99 -54.04 -87.21
C TYR A 29 14.14 -53.72 -85.71
N ASP A 30 13.03 -53.63 -84.99
CA ASP A 30 13.03 -53.53 -83.52
C ASP A 30 13.53 -54.86 -82.92
N SER A 31 14.85 -54.92 -82.69
CA SER A 31 15.53 -56.04 -82.06
C SER A 31 15.33 -56.06 -80.54
N GLY A 32 14.08 -55.97 -80.09
CA GLY A 32 13.73 -56.06 -78.69
C GLY A 32 14.19 -54.87 -77.86
N TYR A 33 13.83 -53.65 -78.26
CA TYR A 33 13.75 -52.54 -77.31
C TYR A 33 12.63 -52.84 -76.32
N LYS A 34 12.94 -53.70 -75.33
CA LYS A 34 12.09 -53.90 -74.16
C LYS A 34 11.76 -52.51 -73.64
N LYS A 35 10.47 -52.22 -73.51
CA LYS A 35 10.01 -51.15 -72.63
C LYS A 35 10.34 -51.60 -71.21
N ASN A 36 11.57 -51.35 -70.77
CA ASN A 36 11.90 -51.36 -69.36
C ASN A 36 10.99 -50.30 -68.75
N ASN A 37 9.97 -50.74 -68.00
CA ASN A 37 9.23 -49.83 -67.14
C ASN A 37 10.22 -49.42 -66.03
N ASN A 38 11.02 -48.38 -66.31
CA ASN A 38 11.84 -47.65 -65.32
C ASN A 38 10.92 -46.83 -64.41
N GLU A 39 9.80 -47.41 -64.02
CA GLU A 39 8.69 -46.82 -63.29
C GLU A 39 9.20 -46.60 -61.87
N LEU A 40 9.34 -45.33 -61.49
CA LEU A 40 9.65 -44.95 -60.12
C LEU A 40 8.41 -45.27 -59.29
N THR A 41 8.57 -46.23 -58.38
CA THR A 41 7.52 -46.68 -57.45
C THR A 41 7.99 -46.42 -56.03
N PHE A 42 7.05 -46.20 -55.11
CA PHE A 42 7.34 -45.99 -53.70
C PHE A 42 6.74 -47.14 -52.89
N GLU A 43 7.48 -47.65 -51.92
CA GLU A 43 7.01 -48.68 -50.99
C GLU A 43 5.99 -48.12 -49.97
N THR A 44 5.96 -46.79 -49.79
CA THR A 44 5.00 -46.03 -48.98
C THR A 44 4.44 -44.85 -49.77
N GLU A 45 3.20 -44.45 -49.48
CA GLU A 45 2.56 -43.29 -50.14
C GLU A 45 3.23 -41.95 -49.75
N GLN A 46 3.77 -41.85 -48.53
CA GLN A 46 4.58 -40.73 -48.05
C GLN A 46 5.76 -41.21 -47.20
N ILE A 47 6.76 -40.36 -46.99
CA ILE A 47 7.68 -40.49 -45.84
C ILE A 47 6.98 -39.86 -44.62
N VAL A 48 7.13 -40.46 -43.44
CA VAL A 48 6.80 -39.82 -42.16
C VAL A 48 8.04 -39.87 -41.28
N VAL A 49 8.49 -38.71 -40.82
CA VAL A 49 9.51 -38.61 -39.76
C VAL A 49 9.05 -37.64 -38.69
N GLU A 50 9.51 -37.92 -37.48
CA GLU A 50 9.20 -37.21 -36.25
C GLU A 50 10.52 -37.04 -35.50
N PHE A 51 10.81 -35.81 -35.09
CA PHE A 51 11.97 -35.45 -34.28
C PHE A 51 11.51 -34.58 -33.13
N ASP A 52 12.18 -34.66 -31.99
CA ASP A 52 12.04 -33.69 -30.93
C ASP A 52 12.98 -32.50 -31.21
N GLU A 53 12.65 -31.30 -30.73
CA GLU A 53 13.55 -30.14 -30.80
C GLU A 53 14.81 -30.31 -29.94
N GLU A 54 15.79 -29.42 -30.09
CA GLU A 54 17.13 -29.50 -29.47
C GLU A 54 17.92 -30.81 -29.73
N THR A 55 17.49 -31.66 -30.68
CA THR A 55 18.17 -32.92 -31.03
C THR A 55 19.31 -32.76 -32.07
N GLY A 56 19.64 -31.53 -32.48
CA GLY A 56 20.70 -31.19 -33.43
C GLY A 56 20.32 -31.29 -34.91
N LEU A 57 21.34 -31.38 -35.77
CA LEU A 57 21.16 -31.46 -37.21
C LEU A 57 20.71 -32.86 -37.67
N GLN A 58 19.41 -33.05 -37.82
CA GLN A 58 18.79 -34.27 -38.32
C GLN A 58 18.96 -34.42 -39.84
N THR A 59 18.80 -35.66 -40.35
CA THR A 59 18.98 -36.00 -41.78
C THR A 59 17.90 -36.96 -42.27
N ILE A 60 17.22 -36.61 -43.35
CA ILE A 60 16.14 -37.39 -43.99
C ILE A 60 16.57 -37.78 -45.41
N ASP A 61 16.50 -39.07 -45.77
CA ASP A 61 16.72 -39.54 -47.15
C ASP A 61 15.43 -39.43 -47.96
N LEU A 62 15.39 -38.45 -48.88
CA LEU A 62 14.23 -38.19 -49.74
C LEU A 62 13.99 -39.32 -50.77
N LEU A 63 14.91 -40.29 -50.88
CA LEU A 63 14.81 -41.49 -51.71
C LEU A 63 14.51 -42.77 -50.90
N GLU A 64 14.26 -42.68 -49.60
CA GLU A 64 13.89 -43.83 -48.75
C GLU A 64 12.67 -44.57 -49.33
N GLY A 65 12.73 -45.91 -49.47
CA GLY A 65 11.62 -46.69 -50.02
C GLY A 65 11.26 -46.38 -51.48
N ALA A 66 12.07 -45.60 -52.21
CA ALA A 66 11.89 -45.39 -53.64
C ALA A 66 12.60 -46.51 -54.43
N VAL A 67 11.89 -47.10 -55.40
CA VAL A 67 12.30 -48.29 -56.14
C VAL A 67 12.17 -48.05 -57.64
N VAL A 68 13.21 -48.43 -58.41
CA VAL A 68 13.27 -48.30 -59.87
C VAL A 68 13.71 -49.63 -60.47
N ASN A 69 12.90 -50.20 -61.37
CA ASN A 69 13.10 -51.54 -61.95
C ASN A 69 13.21 -52.69 -60.90
N GLY A 70 12.80 -52.49 -59.65
CA GLY A 70 12.92 -53.47 -58.56
C GLY A 70 14.23 -53.39 -57.75
N GLU A 71 15.09 -52.40 -58.01
CA GLU A 71 16.25 -52.06 -57.18
C GLU A 71 16.00 -50.75 -56.41
N PRO A 72 16.47 -50.60 -55.16
CA PRO A 72 16.35 -49.35 -54.40
C PRO A 72 17.05 -48.17 -55.10
N ALA A 73 16.37 -47.02 -55.18
CA ALA A 73 16.83 -45.81 -55.86
C ALA A 73 18.20 -45.33 -55.34
N ALA A 74 18.44 -45.42 -54.04
CA ALA A 74 19.71 -45.07 -53.41
C ALA A 74 20.92 -45.81 -54.01
N ASN A 75 20.74 -47.07 -54.43
CA ASN A 75 21.79 -47.95 -54.98
C ASN A 75 22.08 -47.71 -56.48
N LEU A 76 21.27 -46.91 -57.18
CA LEU A 76 21.48 -46.69 -58.61
C LEU A 76 22.68 -45.77 -58.89
N THR A 77 23.45 -46.16 -59.93
CA THR A 77 24.58 -45.38 -60.45
C THR A 77 24.16 -44.26 -61.41
N THR A 78 22.87 -44.16 -61.76
CA THR A 78 22.29 -42.99 -62.43
C THR A 78 22.11 -41.86 -61.43
N ARG A 79 22.32 -40.61 -61.84
CA ARG A 79 22.11 -39.45 -60.96
C ARG A 79 20.60 -39.24 -60.77
N ILE A 80 20.08 -39.63 -59.61
CA ILE A 80 18.75 -39.28 -59.13
C ILE A 80 18.86 -37.96 -58.36
N VAL A 81 17.90 -37.05 -58.59
CA VAL A 81 17.89 -35.67 -58.08
C VAL A 81 16.49 -35.31 -57.64
N THR A 82 16.30 -34.94 -56.37
CA THR A 82 15.06 -34.28 -55.94
C THR A 82 15.06 -32.81 -56.37
N SER A 83 13.89 -32.20 -56.55
CA SER A 83 13.75 -30.77 -56.85
C SER A 83 12.44 -30.20 -56.32
N GLN A 84 12.29 -28.86 -56.35
CA GLN A 84 11.05 -28.17 -56.00
C GLN A 84 10.46 -28.58 -54.63
N LEU A 85 11.27 -28.54 -53.57
CA LEU A 85 10.74 -28.72 -52.21
C LEU A 85 9.82 -27.53 -51.88
N LEU A 86 8.53 -27.80 -51.72
CA LEU A 86 7.51 -26.88 -51.22
C LEU A 86 7.15 -27.33 -49.80
N PHE A 87 7.19 -26.39 -48.86
CA PHE A 87 6.88 -26.62 -47.45
C PHE A 87 5.55 -25.94 -47.15
N GLU A 88 4.55 -26.72 -46.71
CA GLU A 88 3.27 -26.20 -46.21
C GLU A 88 3.15 -26.60 -44.74
N ALA A 89 3.07 -25.61 -43.84
CA ALA A 89 2.96 -25.83 -42.40
C ALA A 89 1.48 -25.98 -41.98
N GLU A 90 1.19 -26.89 -41.05
CA GLU A 90 -0.12 -26.98 -40.41
C GLU A 90 -0.34 -25.76 -39.48
N ASP A 91 -1.60 -25.42 -39.19
CA ASP A 91 -2.03 -24.42 -38.19
C ASP A 91 -1.34 -23.03 -38.23
N ASN A 92 -1.01 -22.56 -39.44
CA ASN A 92 -0.37 -21.25 -39.71
C ASN A 92 1.02 -21.02 -39.08
N PHE A 93 1.70 -22.05 -38.59
CA PHE A 93 2.98 -21.93 -37.88
C PHE A 93 4.06 -21.15 -38.68
N GLU A 94 4.55 -20.03 -38.11
CA GLU A 94 5.65 -19.27 -38.71
C GLU A 94 6.98 -20.00 -38.46
N THR A 95 7.52 -20.60 -39.52
CA THR A 95 8.79 -21.34 -39.47
C THR A 95 9.93 -20.45 -38.96
N PRO A 96 10.63 -20.82 -37.87
CA PRO A 96 11.67 -19.99 -37.27
C PRO A 96 12.79 -19.68 -38.27
N GLN A 97 13.41 -18.51 -38.12
CA GLN A 97 14.37 -17.93 -39.08
C GLN A 97 15.59 -17.35 -38.37
N GLY A 98 16.70 -18.08 -38.35
CA GLY A 98 17.93 -17.64 -37.69
C GLY A 98 18.56 -16.40 -38.34
N PRO A 99 19.16 -15.46 -37.60
CA PRO A 99 19.78 -14.26 -38.18
C PRO A 99 21.11 -14.59 -38.89
N SER A 100 21.28 -14.17 -40.15
CA SER A 100 22.55 -14.35 -40.86
C SER A 100 23.65 -13.43 -40.30
N ASN A 101 24.61 -14.04 -39.60
CA ASN A 101 25.79 -13.36 -39.07
C ASN A 101 26.78 -12.85 -40.13
N THR A 102 26.57 -13.17 -41.41
CA THR A 102 27.45 -12.77 -42.53
C THR A 102 26.80 -11.79 -43.51
N VAL A 103 25.46 -11.72 -43.57
CA VAL A 103 24.73 -10.83 -44.50
C VAL A 103 23.55 -10.17 -43.79
N PRO A 104 23.58 -8.84 -43.57
CA PRO A 104 22.45 -8.11 -43.00
C PRO A 104 21.17 -8.32 -43.82
N ASN A 105 20.05 -8.52 -43.11
CA ASN A 105 18.72 -8.79 -43.68
C ASN A 105 18.64 -10.08 -44.52
N GLN A 106 19.48 -11.08 -44.24
CA GLN A 106 19.22 -12.47 -44.62
C GLN A 106 18.91 -13.31 -43.39
N THR A 107 18.02 -14.28 -43.56
CA THR A 107 17.72 -15.33 -42.58
C THR A 107 18.38 -16.64 -43.00
N ILE A 108 18.52 -17.53 -42.02
CA ILE A 108 18.93 -18.92 -42.17
C ILE A 108 17.67 -19.75 -41.89
N SER A 109 17.25 -20.55 -42.87
CA SER A 109 16.18 -21.52 -42.68
C SER A 109 16.71 -22.75 -41.94
N PRO A 110 15.93 -23.37 -41.05
CA PRO A 110 16.29 -24.66 -40.45
C PRO A 110 16.39 -25.80 -41.48
N PHE A 111 15.89 -25.60 -42.70
CA PHE A 111 15.86 -26.61 -43.76
C PHE A 111 16.99 -26.41 -44.77
N VAL A 112 17.96 -27.33 -44.80
CA VAL A 112 19.10 -27.28 -45.72
C VAL A 112 19.18 -28.57 -46.53
N LYS A 113 19.17 -28.45 -47.86
CA LYS A 113 19.24 -29.60 -48.77
C LYS A 113 20.67 -29.93 -49.19
N SER A 114 21.01 -31.22 -49.32
CA SER A 114 22.35 -31.67 -49.74
C SER A 114 22.72 -31.30 -51.19
N GLU A 115 24.03 -31.13 -51.46
CA GLU A 115 24.56 -30.80 -52.80
C GLU A 115 24.20 -31.86 -53.87
N ASP A 116 24.17 -33.14 -53.49
CA ASP A 116 23.78 -34.24 -54.38
C ASP A 116 22.27 -34.33 -54.61
N SER A 117 21.47 -33.58 -53.82
CA SER A 117 20.01 -33.52 -53.83
C SER A 117 19.33 -34.84 -53.46
N ARG A 118 19.88 -35.57 -52.49
CA ARG A 118 19.28 -36.77 -51.88
C ARG A 118 18.77 -36.55 -50.46
N MET A 119 19.48 -35.76 -49.65
CA MET A 119 19.13 -35.54 -48.24
C MET A 119 18.48 -34.17 -48.01
N LEU A 120 17.52 -34.14 -47.09
CA LEU A 120 17.11 -32.93 -46.37
C LEU A 120 17.73 -32.96 -44.97
N TYR A 121 18.51 -31.95 -44.64
CA TYR A 121 18.96 -31.68 -43.28
C TYR A 121 17.95 -30.75 -42.59
N VAL A 122 17.67 -31.02 -41.32
CA VAL A 122 16.77 -30.23 -40.49
C VAL A 122 17.53 -29.84 -39.21
N ASP A 123 17.69 -28.55 -38.99
CA ASP A 123 18.26 -27.99 -37.76
C ASP A 123 17.14 -27.86 -36.72
N THR A 124 17.04 -28.80 -35.79
CA THR A 124 15.94 -28.83 -34.80
C THR A 124 16.14 -27.84 -33.67
N ASP A 125 17.38 -27.41 -33.43
CA ASP A 125 17.74 -26.47 -32.35
C ASP A 125 17.19 -25.06 -32.63
N ALA A 126 16.88 -24.78 -33.90
CA ALA A 126 16.24 -23.55 -34.34
C ALA A 126 14.74 -23.42 -33.94
N PHE A 127 14.13 -24.46 -33.36
CA PHE A 127 12.71 -24.46 -32.96
C PHE A 127 12.46 -24.09 -31.49
N ALA A 128 13.48 -24.14 -30.63
CA ALA A 128 13.36 -23.98 -29.17
C ALA A 128 12.86 -22.61 -28.65
N GLU A 129 12.83 -21.56 -29.49
CA GLU A 129 12.18 -20.28 -29.14
C GLU A 129 10.75 -20.15 -29.69
N ALA A 130 10.27 -21.15 -30.45
CA ALA A 130 9.02 -21.12 -31.23
C ALA A 130 8.01 -22.21 -30.84
N LEU A 131 8.46 -23.33 -30.28
CA LEU A 131 7.62 -24.38 -29.69
C LEU A 131 7.72 -24.36 -28.16
N ARG A 132 6.70 -24.88 -27.46
CA ARG A 132 6.70 -25.12 -26.00
C ARG A 132 5.79 -26.29 -25.66
N ALA A 133 6.18 -27.15 -24.73
CA ALA A 133 5.38 -28.32 -24.38
C ALA A 133 4.15 -28.00 -23.48
N CYS A 134 4.20 -26.91 -22.71
CA CYS A 134 3.20 -26.59 -21.68
C CYS A 134 2.77 -25.10 -21.61
N ASP A 135 2.99 -24.34 -22.68
CA ASP A 135 2.49 -22.96 -22.78
C ASP A 135 1.21 -22.96 -23.63
N ASP A 136 0.07 -22.61 -23.02
CA ASP A 136 -1.23 -22.52 -23.70
C ASP A 136 -1.66 -21.07 -24.01
N THR A 137 -0.72 -20.12 -23.97
CA THR A 137 -1.04 -18.71 -24.27
C THR A 137 -1.45 -18.49 -25.73
N ASP A 138 -2.48 -17.68 -25.92
CA ASP A 138 -2.99 -17.18 -27.21
C ASP A 138 -3.17 -15.65 -27.02
N VAL A 139 -2.09 -14.92 -27.30
CA VAL A 139 -1.92 -13.47 -27.02
C VAL A 139 -1.16 -12.71 -28.12
N ARG A 140 -0.64 -13.38 -29.16
CA ARG A 140 -0.10 -12.78 -30.39
C ARG A 140 -1.13 -12.83 -31.52
N GLY A 141 -2.00 -11.82 -31.54
CA GLY A 141 -2.96 -11.62 -32.63
C GLY A 141 -3.18 -10.15 -32.99
N ASP A 142 -4.29 -9.87 -33.68
CA ASP A 142 -4.82 -8.52 -33.82
C ASP A 142 -5.09 -7.91 -32.42
N ARG A 143 -5.10 -6.58 -32.33
CA ARG A 143 -5.42 -5.87 -31.08
C ARG A 143 -6.73 -5.12 -31.18
N ASP A 144 -7.46 -5.05 -30.07
CA ASP A 144 -8.68 -4.26 -29.97
C ASP A 144 -8.39 -2.74 -29.93
N SER A 145 -9.44 -1.93 -29.85
CA SER A 145 -9.32 -0.46 -29.80
C SER A 145 -8.59 0.07 -28.56
N ASP A 146 -8.50 -0.74 -27.51
CA ASP A 146 -7.88 -0.42 -26.22
C ASP A 146 -6.47 -1.07 -26.09
N ASN A 147 -5.97 -1.65 -27.18
CA ASN A 147 -4.67 -2.32 -27.34
C ASN A 147 -4.52 -3.66 -26.58
N ASN A 148 -5.62 -4.28 -26.15
CA ASN A 148 -5.60 -5.67 -25.65
C ASN A 148 -5.36 -6.64 -26.83
N PRO A 149 -4.64 -7.76 -26.62
CA PRO A 149 -4.58 -8.82 -27.62
C PRO A 149 -5.96 -9.48 -27.79
N ILE A 150 -6.32 -9.80 -29.02
CA ILE A 150 -7.48 -10.62 -29.35
C ILE A 150 -6.96 -12.04 -29.62
N PRO A 151 -7.33 -13.05 -28.80
CA PRO A 151 -6.97 -14.43 -29.06
C PRO A 151 -7.53 -14.90 -30.41
N ASP A 152 -6.72 -15.56 -31.24
CA ASP A 152 -7.11 -15.96 -32.60
C ASP A 152 -7.56 -17.43 -32.71
N GLY A 153 -7.30 -18.22 -31.67
CA GLY A 153 -7.66 -19.63 -31.55
C GLY A 153 -6.49 -20.60 -31.71
N PHE A 154 -5.27 -20.11 -31.96
CA PHE A 154 -4.05 -20.90 -32.07
C PHE A 154 -3.05 -20.52 -30.94
N PRO A 155 -2.37 -21.49 -30.29
CA PRO A 155 -1.35 -21.16 -29.30
C PRO A 155 -0.16 -20.39 -29.90
N ASP A 156 0.29 -19.35 -29.19
CA ASP A 156 1.49 -18.56 -29.46
C ASP A 156 2.74 -19.43 -29.68
N TYR A 157 2.82 -20.54 -28.96
CA TYR A 157 3.92 -21.51 -28.94
C TYR A 157 3.32 -22.93 -28.98
N PRO A 158 3.04 -23.51 -30.16
CA PRO A 158 2.40 -24.82 -30.24
C PRO A 158 3.33 -25.93 -29.74
N THR A 159 2.74 -27.05 -29.29
CA THR A 159 3.48 -28.22 -28.79
C THR A 159 4.15 -29.05 -29.90
N GLN A 160 3.99 -28.66 -31.17
CA GLN A 160 4.61 -29.27 -32.34
C GLN A 160 4.55 -28.32 -33.54
N ALA A 161 5.54 -28.37 -34.43
CA ALA A 161 5.45 -27.85 -35.80
C ALA A 161 5.30 -29.03 -36.77
N VAL A 162 4.33 -28.95 -37.67
CA VAL A 162 4.12 -29.98 -38.69
C VAL A 162 4.19 -29.39 -40.09
N TYR A 163 4.87 -30.10 -40.98
CA TYR A 163 5.05 -29.74 -42.38
C TYR A 163 4.62 -30.89 -43.30
N GLU A 164 3.75 -30.60 -44.27
CA GLU A 164 3.68 -31.38 -45.50
C GLU A 164 4.68 -30.81 -46.51
N ILE A 165 5.68 -31.62 -46.86
CA ILE A 165 6.78 -31.25 -47.75
C ILE A 165 6.62 -32.04 -49.05
N THR A 166 6.19 -31.36 -50.12
CA THR A 166 6.08 -31.96 -51.46
C THR A 166 7.34 -31.69 -52.28
N TYR A 167 7.79 -32.68 -53.04
CA TYR A 167 8.99 -32.55 -53.90
C TYR A 167 8.93 -33.48 -55.11
N THR A 168 9.62 -33.09 -56.19
CA THR A 168 9.70 -33.86 -57.43
C THR A 168 10.99 -34.66 -57.55
N ILE A 169 10.97 -35.81 -58.24
CA ILE A 169 12.12 -36.73 -58.37
C ILE A 169 12.46 -36.99 -59.84
N ASP A 170 13.58 -36.42 -60.31
CA ASP A 170 14.22 -36.84 -61.56
C ASP A 170 15.10 -38.07 -61.30
N HIS A 171 14.75 -39.20 -61.93
CA HIS A 171 15.49 -40.46 -61.83
C HIS A 171 16.48 -40.69 -62.99
N GLY A 172 16.65 -39.71 -63.89
CA GLY A 172 17.69 -39.68 -64.93
C GLY A 172 17.33 -40.43 -66.22
N TYR A 173 16.04 -40.75 -66.44
CA TYR A 173 15.55 -41.46 -67.63
C TYR A 173 14.73 -40.55 -68.56
N PRO A 174 14.67 -40.82 -69.89
CA PRO A 174 13.91 -39.98 -70.82
C PRO A 174 12.39 -40.09 -70.62
N MET A 175 11.78 -39.03 -70.11
CA MET A 175 10.31 -38.90 -69.98
C MET A 175 9.64 -38.47 -71.29
N THR A 176 8.33 -38.63 -71.38
CA THR A 176 7.53 -38.12 -72.51
C THR A 176 7.49 -36.59 -72.45
N PRO A 177 7.71 -35.85 -73.56
CA PRO A 177 7.65 -34.39 -73.54
C PRO A 177 6.26 -33.87 -73.10
N GLY A 178 6.19 -33.26 -71.91
CA GLY A 178 4.95 -32.78 -71.28
C GLY A 178 4.40 -33.66 -70.15
N GLU A 179 5.08 -34.76 -69.82
CA GLU A 179 4.83 -35.59 -68.63
C GLU A 179 5.47 -34.91 -67.40
N PRO A 180 4.78 -34.82 -66.24
CA PRO A 180 5.37 -34.25 -65.03
C PRO A 180 6.42 -35.19 -64.43
N LEU A 181 7.35 -34.63 -63.65
CA LEU A 181 8.19 -35.44 -62.76
C LEU A 181 7.28 -36.17 -61.74
N PRO A 182 7.61 -37.41 -61.34
CA PRO A 182 7.01 -38.02 -60.16
C PRO A 182 7.17 -37.12 -58.94
N GLU A 183 6.07 -36.92 -58.23
CA GLU A 183 5.99 -36.14 -56.99
C GLU A 183 5.92 -37.09 -55.79
N ARG A 184 6.37 -36.62 -54.63
CA ARG A 184 6.29 -37.35 -53.37
C ARG A 184 6.11 -36.40 -52.19
N THR A 185 5.38 -36.85 -51.19
CA THR A 185 5.18 -36.14 -49.92
C THR A 185 6.06 -36.72 -48.81
N LEU A 186 6.58 -35.84 -47.98
CA LEU A 186 7.19 -36.09 -46.68
C LEU A 186 6.34 -35.33 -45.65
N ARG A 187 5.75 -36.02 -44.67
CA ARG A 187 5.22 -35.37 -43.47
C ARG A 187 6.32 -35.35 -42.41
N LEU A 188 6.73 -34.16 -42.01
CA LEU A 188 7.72 -33.91 -40.97
C LEU A 188 7.02 -33.30 -39.76
N THR A 189 7.20 -33.90 -38.59
CA THR A 189 6.78 -33.33 -37.31
C THR A 189 8.02 -33.02 -36.47
N ILE A 190 8.08 -31.80 -35.92
CA ILE A 190 9.01 -31.40 -34.86
C ILE A 190 8.18 -31.26 -33.58
N ASN A 191 8.45 -32.07 -32.57
CA ASN A 191 7.78 -32.00 -31.27
C ASN A 191 8.45 -30.94 -30.38
N ALA A 192 7.65 -30.26 -29.56
CA ALA A 192 8.17 -29.47 -28.45
C ALA A 192 8.78 -30.38 -27.37
N THR A 193 9.85 -29.94 -26.73
CA THR A 193 10.39 -30.58 -25.52
C THR A 193 9.89 -29.89 -24.24
N ASP A 194 10.00 -30.58 -23.10
CA ASP A 194 9.77 -29.95 -21.80
C ASP A 194 10.89 -28.93 -21.52
N ASP A 195 10.50 -27.75 -21.07
CA ASP A 195 11.36 -26.62 -20.71
C ASP A 195 11.79 -26.74 -19.23
N PRO A 196 12.94 -27.36 -18.91
CA PRO A 196 13.30 -27.63 -17.51
C PRO A 196 13.55 -26.34 -16.75
N VAL A 197 13.13 -26.29 -15.48
CA VAL A 197 13.41 -25.14 -14.63
C VAL A 197 14.92 -25.02 -14.38
N THR A 198 15.54 -24.01 -14.97
CA THR A 198 16.99 -23.70 -14.86
C THR A 198 17.32 -22.73 -13.73
N GLY A 199 16.33 -22.03 -13.21
CA GLY A 199 16.50 -21.07 -12.11
C GLY A 199 15.17 -20.63 -11.48
N VAL A 200 15.27 -19.78 -10.47
CA VAL A 200 14.13 -19.14 -9.80
C VAL A 200 14.46 -17.65 -9.65
N ASN A 201 13.48 -16.79 -9.88
CA ASN A 201 13.53 -15.38 -9.49
C ASN A 201 12.70 -15.18 -8.22
N ILE A 202 13.13 -14.22 -7.41
CA ILE A 202 12.49 -13.76 -6.17
C ILE A 202 12.74 -12.24 -6.07
N ALA A 203 11.95 -11.53 -5.28
CA ALA A 203 12.13 -10.11 -4.99
C ALA A 203 12.04 -9.85 -3.47
N PRO A 204 12.69 -8.79 -2.96
CA PRO A 204 12.67 -8.48 -1.54
C PRO A 204 11.29 -7.95 -1.10
N LEU A 205 10.99 -8.10 0.18
CA LEU A 205 9.69 -7.74 0.77
C LEU A 205 9.87 -6.95 2.07
N GLU A 206 9.09 -5.89 2.24
CA GLU A 206 8.99 -5.14 3.50
C GLU A 206 7.54 -5.18 3.99
N LEU A 207 7.32 -5.53 5.27
CA LEU A 207 6.01 -5.60 5.90
C LEU A 207 6.09 -5.33 7.41
N PRO A 208 5.05 -4.79 8.06
CA PRO A 208 5.04 -4.62 9.52
C PRO A 208 4.87 -5.96 10.25
N ALA A 209 5.33 -6.04 11.50
CA ALA A 209 5.04 -7.16 12.40
C ALA A 209 3.51 -7.42 12.52
N GLY A 210 3.09 -8.68 12.59
CA GLY A 210 1.67 -9.08 12.50
C GLY A 210 1.04 -8.90 11.11
N GLY A 211 1.70 -8.20 10.18
CA GLY A 211 1.25 -8.00 8.81
C GLY A 211 1.51 -9.22 7.92
N THR A 212 0.77 -9.29 6.81
CA THR A 212 0.91 -10.36 5.80
C THR A 212 1.04 -9.78 4.39
N ALA A 213 1.89 -10.36 3.55
CA ALA A 213 2.03 -9.97 2.14
C ALA A 213 2.47 -11.16 1.26
N GLN A 214 2.05 -11.16 -0.01
CA GLN A 214 2.41 -12.20 -0.98
C GLN A 214 3.86 -12.00 -1.46
N LEU A 215 4.68 -13.05 -1.38
CA LEU A 215 6.01 -13.07 -1.96
C LEU A 215 5.93 -13.13 -3.49
N VAL A 216 6.73 -12.30 -4.17
CA VAL A 216 6.87 -12.31 -5.63
C VAL A 216 8.04 -13.21 -6.01
N ALA A 217 7.74 -14.38 -6.57
CA ALA A 217 8.71 -15.34 -7.08
C ALA A 217 8.19 -16.04 -8.36
N SER A 218 9.10 -16.54 -9.20
CA SER A 218 8.76 -17.27 -10.44
C SER A 218 9.88 -18.22 -10.88
N THR A 219 9.57 -19.26 -11.64
CA THR A 219 10.58 -20.10 -12.29
C THR A 219 11.26 -19.40 -13.46
N VAL A 220 12.42 -19.91 -13.87
CA VAL A 220 13.10 -19.58 -15.11
C VAL A 220 13.29 -20.87 -15.92
N PRO A 221 12.65 -21.03 -17.09
CA PRO A 221 11.68 -20.12 -17.70
C PRO A 221 10.35 -20.03 -16.93
N THR A 222 9.57 -18.99 -17.22
CA THR A 222 8.22 -18.75 -16.66
C THR A 222 7.12 -19.53 -17.41
N TYR A 223 7.51 -20.48 -18.26
CA TYR A 223 6.64 -21.31 -19.10
C TYR A 223 7.00 -22.81 -19.01
N ALA A 224 7.87 -23.18 -18.06
CA ALA A 224 8.18 -24.57 -17.73
C ALA A 224 6.89 -25.36 -17.39
N CYS A 225 6.86 -26.67 -17.68
CA CYS A 225 5.69 -27.51 -17.43
C CYS A 225 5.27 -27.59 -15.96
N ASN A 226 6.22 -27.44 -15.03
CA ASN A 226 5.98 -27.44 -13.59
C ASN A 226 6.58 -26.20 -12.95
N GLN A 227 5.70 -25.29 -12.54
CA GLN A 227 6.04 -23.98 -11.98
C GLN A 227 5.86 -23.94 -10.45
N GLU A 228 5.61 -25.08 -9.81
CA GLU A 228 5.39 -25.15 -8.37
C GLU A 228 6.68 -24.80 -7.60
N LEU A 229 6.58 -23.81 -6.72
CA LEU A 229 7.66 -23.36 -5.84
C LEU A 229 7.36 -23.78 -4.40
N THR A 230 8.39 -24.25 -3.71
CA THR A 230 8.40 -24.43 -2.26
C THR A 230 9.15 -23.28 -1.61
N TYR A 231 8.68 -22.87 -0.43
CA TYR A 231 9.22 -21.72 0.30
C TYR A 231 9.73 -22.13 1.69
N SER A 232 10.77 -21.44 2.16
CA SER A 232 11.27 -21.58 3.54
C SER A 232 11.88 -20.26 4.02
N SER A 233 11.56 -19.86 5.25
CA SER A 233 12.27 -18.77 5.94
C SER A 233 13.57 -19.29 6.55
N ALA A 234 14.61 -18.46 6.58
CA ALA A 234 15.84 -18.73 7.33
C ALA A 234 15.69 -18.49 8.84
N ASP A 235 14.68 -17.69 9.24
CA ASP A 235 14.35 -17.39 10.63
C ASP A 235 12.83 -17.15 10.77
N GLU A 236 12.13 -18.16 11.29
CA GLU A 236 10.68 -18.15 11.52
C GLU A 236 10.26 -17.31 12.74
N ASP A 237 11.19 -16.98 13.66
CA ASP A 237 10.92 -16.06 14.77
C ASP A 237 10.85 -14.60 14.28
N VAL A 238 11.46 -14.29 13.11
CA VAL A 238 11.37 -12.98 12.43
C VAL A 238 10.21 -12.95 11.44
N ALA A 239 10.16 -13.88 10.47
CA ALA A 239 9.03 -13.98 9.53
C ALA A 239 8.80 -15.43 9.06
N THR A 240 7.53 -15.80 8.93
CA THR A 240 7.11 -17.11 8.38
C THR A 240 6.62 -16.96 6.95
N VAL A 241 6.65 -18.05 6.18
CA VAL A 241 6.10 -18.12 4.82
C VAL A 241 5.32 -19.43 4.66
N ASP A 242 4.13 -19.37 4.06
CA ASP A 242 3.29 -20.54 3.85
C ASP A 242 3.53 -21.25 2.50
N ALA A 243 2.81 -22.35 2.27
CA ALA A 243 2.92 -23.14 1.05
C ALA A 243 2.40 -22.44 -0.23
N ALA A 244 1.74 -21.28 -0.11
CA ALA A 244 1.34 -20.43 -1.22
C ALA A 244 2.25 -19.20 -1.40
N GLY A 245 3.32 -19.08 -0.60
CA GLY A 245 4.22 -17.91 -0.61
C GLY A 245 3.66 -16.69 0.11
N LEU A 246 2.62 -16.84 0.95
CA LEU A 246 2.14 -15.76 1.81
C LEU A 246 3.09 -15.62 3.00
N VAL A 247 3.75 -14.47 3.11
CA VAL A 247 4.67 -14.14 4.19
C VAL A 247 3.92 -13.45 5.32
N THR A 248 4.22 -13.81 6.57
CA THR A 248 3.71 -13.17 7.79
C THR A 248 4.88 -12.68 8.64
N GLY A 249 4.90 -11.38 8.97
CA GLY A 249 5.90 -10.81 9.87
C GLY A 249 5.61 -11.17 11.32
N VAL A 250 6.60 -11.68 12.06
CA VAL A 250 6.46 -12.19 13.43
C VAL A 250 7.15 -11.27 14.44
N MET A 251 8.39 -10.86 14.15
CA MET A 251 9.17 -9.93 14.98
C MET A 251 9.93 -8.97 14.08
N VAL A 252 10.12 -7.72 14.54
CA VAL A 252 10.92 -6.70 13.83
C VAL A 252 12.34 -7.20 13.63
N GLY A 253 12.88 -7.02 12.41
CA GLY A 253 14.18 -7.54 12.04
C GLY A 253 14.35 -7.76 10.54
N GLU A 254 15.41 -8.47 10.17
CA GLU A 254 15.70 -8.89 8.79
C GLU A 254 15.93 -10.39 8.76
N THR A 255 15.21 -11.09 7.89
CA THR A 255 15.43 -12.51 7.57
C THR A 255 15.51 -12.69 6.07
N SER A 256 15.75 -13.92 5.60
CA SER A 256 15.76 -14.24 4.18
C SER A 256 14.84 -15.40 3.89
N VAL A 257 14.03 -15.29 2.83
CA VAL A 257 13.18 -16.38 2.35
C VAL A 257 13.78 -16.97 1.08
N THR A 258 13.84 -18.30 1.03
CA THR A 258 14.26 -19.06 -0.15
C THR A 258 13.03 -19.62 -0.86
N ALA A 259 12.99 -19.49 -2.19
CA ALA A 259 12.07 -20.16 -3.09
C ALA A 259 12.83 -21.22 -3.91
N THR A 260 12.34 -22.46 -3.94
CA THR A 260 12.97 -23.61 -4.63
C THR A 260 11.94 -24.31 -5.51
N SER A 261 12.31 -24.62 -6.76
CA SER A 261 11.45 -25.37 -7.67
C SER A 261 11.21 -26.81 -7.18
N VAL A 262 9.95 -27.25 -7.24
CA VAL A 262 9.56 -28.66 -7.02
C VAL A 262 10.12 -29.55 -8.13
N ASP A 263 10.23 -29.01 -9.34
CA ASP A 263 10.65 -29.72 -10.54
C ASP A 263 12.17 -29.95 -10.58
N ASN A 264 12.92 -28.87 -10.35
CA ASN A 264 14.37 -28.90 -10.23
C ASN A 264 14.80 -28.34 -8.85
N PRO A 265 15.02 -29.20 -7.84
CA PRO A 265 15.50 -28.77 -6.53
C PRO A 265 16.92 -28.16 -6.49
N GLU A 266 17.68 -28.17 -7.60
CA GLU A 266 18.92 -27.38 -7.72
C GLU A 266 18.65 -25.92 -8.17
N ALA A 267 17.45 -25.63 -8.69
CA ALA A 267 16.98 -24.29 -9.02
C ALA A 267 16.28 -23.64 -7.81
N SER A 268 17.02 -22.78 -7.10
CA SER A 268 16.54 -22.02 -5.95
C SER A 268 17.10 -20.60 -5.92
N ALA A 269 16.37 -19.65 -5.36
CA ALA A 269 16.85 -18.30 -5.09
C ALA A 269 16.36 -17.79 -3.72
N THR A 270 17.10 -16.85 -3.15
CA THR A 270 16.89 -16.32 -1.79
C THR A 270 16.96 -14.80 -1.82
N ASP A 271 16.03 -14.13 -1.13
CA ASP A 271 16.01 -12.67 -0.99
C ASP A 271 15.61 -12.25 0.44
N THR A 272 15.81 -10.97 0.75
CA THR A 272 15.56 -10.37 2.07
C THR A 272 14.07 -10.11 2.31
N VAL A 273 13.62 -10.45 3.51
CA VAL A 273 12.34 -10.00 4.10
C VAL A 273 12.66 -9.12 5.31
N THR A 274 12.26 -7.85 5.25
CA THR A 274 12.42 -6.87 6.33
C THR A 274 11.09 -6.70 7.06
N VAL A 275 11.06 -6.99 8.35
CA VAL A 275 9.89 -6.79 9.20
C VAL A 275 10.06 -5.48 9.97
N THR A 276 9.10 -4.57 9.80
CA THR A 276 9.12 -3.22 10.40
C THR A 276 8.20 -3.09 11.61
N SER A 277 8.39 -2.05 12.41
CA SER A 277 7.61 -1.80 13.64
C SER A 277 6.13 -1.57 13.32
N ALA A 278 5.26 -2.47 13.80
CA ALA A 278 3.81 -2.29 13.76
C ALA A 278 3.30 -1.37 14.88
N PHE A 279 4.09 -1.25 15.96
CA PHE A 279 3.77 -0.46 17.14
C PHE A 279 4.47 0.92 17.12
N SER A 280 3.87 1.91 17.75
CA SER A 280 4.51 3.18 18.10
C SER A 280 3.85 3.83 19.32
N ILE A 281 4.47 4.87 19.88
CA ILE A 281 3.84 5.73 20.88
C ILE A 281 3.70 7.15 20.31
N ALA A 282 2.70 7.90 20.76
CA ALA A 282 2.48 9.29 20.35
C ALA A 282 2.16 10.16 21.56
N ILE A 283 2.78 11.35 21.63
CA ILE A 283 2.28 12.45 22.47
C ILE A 283 1.06 13.01 21.73
N THR A 284 -0.13 12.96 22.33
CA THR A 284 -1.40 13.20 21.62
C THR A 284 -1.97 14.60 21.79
N ASN A 285 -1.61 15.32 22.84
CA ASN A 285 -2.08 16.68 23.11
C ASN A 285 -1.07 17.79 22.75
N GLN A 286 -0.31 17.61 21.66
CA GLN A 286 0.58 18.64 21.12
C GLN A 286 -0.22 19.81 20.52
N ASP A 287 0.43 20.93 20.26
CA ASP A 287 -0.16 21.97 19.41
C ASP A 287 -0.06 21.58 17.93
N THR A 288 -1.09 21.92 17.16
CA THR A 288 -1.25 21.56 15.75
C THR A 288 -1.17 22.78 14.83
N ASP A 289 -0.85 22.55 13.55
CA ASP A 289 -0.95 23.57 12.50
C ASP A 289 -2.38 23.71 11.93
N ASP A 290 -2.57 24.63 10.98
CA ASP A 290 -3.82 24.90 10.24
C ASP A 290 -4.41 23.66 9.52
N LEU A 291 -3.68 22.54 9.45
CA LEU A 291 -4.08 21.28 8.82
C LEU A 291 -4.32 20.16 9.85
N GLY A 292 -4.18 20.44 11.15
CA GLY A 292 -4.29 19.46 12.24
C GLY A 292 -3.02 18.65 12.49
N THR A 293 -1.88 19.03 11.89
CA THR A 293 -0.61 18.28 12.01
C THR A 293 0.07 18.61 13.34
N PRO A 294 0.44 17.61 14.18
CA PRO A 294 1.21 17.85 15.40
C PRO A 294 2.55 18.53 15.11
N THR A 295 2.85 19.62 15.81
CA THR A 295 3.99 20.50 15.51
C THR A 295 5.33 20.09 16.14
N GLY A 296 5.33 19.13 17.08
CA GLY A 296 6.49 18.87 17.96
C GLY A 296 6.60 19.86 19.13
N HIS A 297 5.62 20.77 19.28
CA HIS A 297 5.59 21.79 20.32
C HIS A 297 4.27 21.76 21.11
N LYS A 298 4.29 22.29 22.34
CA LYS A 298 3.08 22.58 23.13
C LYS A 298 3.25 23.83 23.99
N GLN A 299 2.27 24.73 23.96
CA GLN A 299 2.18 25.83 24.92
C GLN A 299 1.63 25.33 26.26
N VAL A 300 2.34 25.61 27.35
CA VAL A 300 2.03 25.09 28.69
C VAL A 300 1.88 26.22 29.71
N ALA A 301 0.88 26.11 30.60
CA ALA A 301 0.48 27.21 31.47
C ALA A 301 1.44 27.38 32.66
N ALA A 302 2.01 28.57 32.82
CA ALA A 302 2.91 28.89 33.93
C ALA A 302 2.25 28.71 35.31
N CYS A 303 3.08 28.36 36.30
CA CYS A 303 2.73 28.24 37.73
C CYS A 303 1.71 27.14 38.10
N THR A 304 1.12 26.46 37.12
CA THR A 304 0.16 25.35 37.26
C THR A 304 0.73 24.08 36.66
N ALA A 305 0.36 22.90 37.16
CA ALA A 305 0.64 21.65 36.46
C ALA A 305 -0.09 21.56 35.12
N THR A 306 0.62 21.18 34.06
CA THR A 306 0.06 20.82 32.76
C THR A 306 0.22 19.31 32.54
N GLY A 307 -0.78 18.66 31.94
CA GLY A 307 -0.71 17.25 31.56
C GLY A 307 -0.14 17.07 30.16
N ILE A 308 0.79 16.14 30.00
CA ILE A 308 1.28 15.65 28.70
C ILE A 308 0.72 14.24 28.50
N ASN A 309 -0.15 14.08 27.51
CA ASN A 309 -0.85 12.82 27.25
C ASN A 309 -0.04 12.00 26.24
N VAL A 310 0.28 10.74 26.58
CA VAL A 310 0.90 9.79 25.65
C VAL A 310 0.01 8.57 25.50
N GLN A 311 -0.18 8.11 24.26
CA GLN A 311 -0.91 6.90 23.95
C GLN A 311 -0.06 5.94 23.09
N PRO A 312 -0.24 4.62 23.24
CA PRO A 312 0.30 3.64 22.30
C PRO A 312 -0.57 3.57 21.05
N PHE A 313 0.00 3.07 19.96
CA PHE A 313 -0.68 2.76 18.70
C PHE A 313 -0.10 1.46 18.12
N GLU A 314 -0.95 0.56 17.66
CA GLU A 314 -0.55 -0.67 16.98
C GLU A 314 -1.37 -0.85 15.70
N LEU A 315 -0.72 -1.32 14.63
CA LEU A 315 -1.35 -1.49 13.34
C LEU A 315 -2.25 -2.74 13.29
N ASN A 316 -3.53 -2.54 13.01
CA ASN A 316 -4.57 -3.55 12.81
C ASN A 316 -5.05 -4.36 14.03
N ASP A 317 -4.52 -4.14 15.25
CA ASP A 317 -5.04 -4.77 16.47
C ASP A 317 -5.56 -3.73 17.50
N ASN A 318 -6.32 -4.21 18.48
CA ASN A 318 -6.71 -3.46 19.66
C ASN A 318 -5.70 -3.76 20.77
N LEU A 319 -4.97 -2.73 21.17
CA LEU A 319 -4.08 -2.75 22.34
C LEU A 319 -4.81 -3.32 23.57
N THR A 320 -4.08 -3.92 24.52
CA THR A 320 -4.61 -4.33 25.83
C THR A 320 -3.54 -4.22 26.93
N GLY A 321 -3.97 -4.19 28.20
CA GLY A 321 -3.07 -4.15 29.35
C GLY A 321 -2.77 -2.75 29.88
N GLU A 322 -1.65 -2.62 30.59
CA GLU A 322 -1.12 -1.35 31.12
C GLU A 322 0.17 -0.98 30.39
N TYR A 323 0.35 0.30 30.08
CA TYR A 323 1.55 0.83 29.43
C TYR A 323 2.29 1.75 30.39
N GLY A 324 3.58 1.51 30.54
CA GLY A 324 4.46 2.27 31.44
C GLY A 324 5.55 2.98 30.64
N TYR A 325 5.80 4.25 30.98
CA TYR A 325 6.69 5.12 30.22
C TYR A 325 7.78 5.72 31.11
N GLN A 326 8.98 5.88 30.55
CA GLN A 326 10.08 6.64 31.16
C GLN A 326 10.10 8.04 30.56
N TRP A 327 10.05 9.04 31.43
CA TRP A 327 9.98 10.45 31.06
C TRP A 327 11.29 11.15 31.43
N THR A 328 11.90 11.86 30.48
CA THR A 328 13.07 12.71 30.70
C THR A 328 12.69 14.16 30.41
N LEU A 329 13.19 15.10 31.23
CA LEU A 329 12.87 16.52 31.14
C LEU A 329 14.16 17.35 31.17
N THR A 330 14.22 18.42 30.38
CA THR A 330 15.34 19.37 30.44
C THR A 330 15.07 20.51 31.42
N ASN A 331 16.06 20.80 32.28
CA ASN A 331 16.11 21.92 33.23
C ASN A 331 15.10 21.89 34.40
N GLU A 332 14.85 23.06 35.03
CA GLU A 332 14.20 23.20 36.33
C GLU A 332 12.67 23.12 36.22
N VAL A 333 12.11 22.01 36.69
CA VAL A 333 10.67 21.77 36.86
C VAL A 333 10.37 21.54 38.35
N ASP A 334 9.36 22.23 38.89
CA ASP A 334 9.08 22.21 40.33
C ASP A 334 8.39 20.92 40.80
N TYR A 335 7.64 20.27 39.91
CA TYR A 335 6.92 19.03 40.18
C TYR A 335 6.76 18.18 38.91
N VAL A 336 6.95 16.88 39.07
CA VAL A 336 6.77 15.87 38.02
C VAL A 336 6.10 14.64 38.62
N LYS A 337 5.00 14.17 38.03
CA LYS A 337 4.35 12.89 38.38
C LYS A 337 3.75 12.24 37.13
N GLY A 338 4.18 11.03 36.80
CA GLY A 338 3.47 10.15 35.87
C GLY A 338 2.19 9.59 36.51
N MET A 339 1.13 9.50 35.72
CA MET A 339 -0.20 9.02 36.15
C MET A 339 -0.69 8.01 35.13
N SER A 340 -0.82 6.75 35.54
CA SER A 340 -1.39 5.67 34.73
C SER A 340 -2.90 5.57 34.93
N TRP A 341 -3.62 5.09 33.92
CA TRP A 341 -5.06 4.87 33.99
C TRP A 341 -5.38 3.40 34.29
N ASP A 342 -5.34 2.99 35.56
CA ASP A 342 -6.00 1.73 35.97
C ASP A 342 -7.54 1.89 35.86
N SER A 343 -8.07 1.49 34.71
CA SER A 343 -9.50 1.47 34.42
C SER A 343 -10.17 0.13 34.74
N GLY A 344 -9.40 -0.90 35.11
CA GLY A 344 -9.85 -2.31 35.13
C GLY A 344 -10.23 -2.89 33.75
N VAL A 345 -10.13 -2.12 32.66
CA VAL A 345 -10.40 -2.51 31.27
C VAL A 345 -9.30 -1.99 30.33
N GLY A 346 -8.03 -2.26 30.68
CA GLY A 346 -6.85 -2.00 29.84
C GLY A 346 -6.69 -0.52 29.45
N GLY A 347 -6.14 0.30 30.34
CA GLY A 347 -6.01 1.75 30.10
C GLY A 347 -4.90 2.11 29.11
N PHE A 348 -5.27 2.79 28.02
CA PHE A 348 -4.32 3.28 27.01
C PHE A 348 -3.88 4.71 27.28
N GLY A 349 -2.78 4.81 28.03
CA GLY A 349 -1.98 6.02 28.14
C GLY A 349 -1.55 6.34 29.57
N GLU A 350 -0.46 7.09 29.65
CA GLU A 350 -0.10 7.84 30.85
C GLU A 350 -0.28 9.34 30.58
N VAL A 351 -0.62 10.08 31.63
CA VAL A 351 -0.48 11.53 31.66
C VAL A 351 0.70 11.91 32.55
N LEU A 352 1.68 12.60 31.99
CA LEU A 352 2.74 13.24 32.79
C LEU A 352 2.24 14.60 33.28
N ALA A 353 2.05 14.76 34.58
CA ALA A 353 1.89 16.09 35.18
C ALA A 353 3.25 16.75 35.35
N VAL A 354 3.43 17.92 34.72
CA VAL A 354 4.63 18.76 34.88
C VAL A 354 4.22 20.17 35.33
N LYS A 355 4.78 20.64 36.43
CA LYS A 355 4.60 22.02 36.92
C LYS A 355 5.76 22.89 36.46
N MET A 356 5.45 23.84 35.60
CA MET A 356 6.42 24.72 34.95
C MET A 356 6.74 25.95 35.81
N PRO A 357 7.98 26.46 35.74
CA PRO A 357 8.36 27.70 36.42
C PRO A 357 7.54 28.89 35.92
N ALA A 358 7.58 30.00 36.66
CA ALA A 358 6.92 31.25 36.29
C ALA A 358 7.62 32.02 35.14
N ASP A 359 8.75 31.52 34.64
CA ASP A 359 9.56 32.16 33.62
C ASP A 359 8.95 31.99 32.21
N ILE A 360 8.05 32.93 31.87
CA ILE A 360 7.36 32.99 30.57
C ILE A 360 8.37 33.06 29.42
N GLY A 361 8.13 32.27 28.37
CA GLY A 361 9.02 32.14 27.21
C GLY A 361 10.21 31.19 27.42
N SER A 362 10.33 30.54 28.59
CA SER A 362 11.22 29.39 28.73
C SER A 362 10.71 28.20 27.92
N ILE A 363 11.66 27.41 27.38
CA ILE A 363 11.38 26.19 26.62
C ILE A 363 12.04 25.03 27.36
N ASN A 364 11.24 24.00 27.66
CA ASN A 364 11.68 22.78 28.32
C ASN A 364 11.23 21.59 27.47
N THR A 365 12.15 20.69 27.15
CA THR A 365 11.88 19.51 26.31
C THR A 365 11.43 18.35 27.20
N VAL A 366 10.40 17.62 26.79
CA VAL A 366 10.03 16.31 27.34
C VAL A 366 10.34 15.23 26.32
N ASP A 367 11.14 14.24 26.74
CA ASP A 367 11.35 13.00 26.01
C ASP A 367 10.57 11.88 26.72
N VAL A 368 9.94 10.99 25.95
CA VAL A 368 9.20 9.83 26.45
C VAL A 368 9.63 8.56 25.72
N GLU A 369 9.97 7.55 26.52
CA GLU A 369 10.38 6.20 26.09
C GLU A 369 9.38 5.17 26.65
N LEU A 370 9.02 4.15 25.86
CA LEU A 370 8.25 3.02 26.40
C LEU A 370 9.18 2.15 27.27
N VAL A 371 8.71 1.70 28.44
CA VAL A 371 9.44 0.72 29.28
C VAL A 371 8.67 -0.57 29.54
N SER A 372 7.34 -0.57 29.42
CA SER A 372 6.51 -1.78 29.52
C SER A 372 5.18 -1.63 28.79
N GLY A 373 4.69 -2.71 28.17
CA GLY A 373 3.40 -2.80 27.48
C GLY A 373 3.40 -3.97 26.49
N GLU A 374 2.24 -4.33 25.96
CA GLU A 374 2.11 -5.28 24.84
C GLU A 374 2.28 -4.54 23.50
N THR A 375 3.05 -5.11 22.56
CA THR A 375 3.59 -4.36 21.40
C THR A 375 3.55 -5.11 20.06
N GLY A 376 2.68 -6.12 19.91
CA GLY A 376 2.50 -6.86 18.65
C GLY A 376 3.72 -7.64 18.15
N GLY A 377 4.70 -7.92 19.02
CA GLY A 377 6.00 -8.49 18.63
C GLY A 377 7.08 -7.45 18.29
N THR A 378 6.79 -6.15 18.40
CA THR A 378 7.79 -5.07 18.32
C THR A 378 8.65 -5.05 19.60
N PRO A 379 9.98 -5.24 19.56
CA PRO A 379 10.81 -5.12 20.74
C PRO A 379 10.75 -3.70 21.34
N ILE A 380 10.55 -3.57 22.66
CA ILE A 380 10.44 -2.25 23.33
C ILE A 380 11.66 -1.35 23.05
N SER A 381 12.85 -1.94 22.90
CA SER A 381 14.09 -1.24 22.55
C SER A 381 14.13 -0.62 21.15
N GLU A 382 13.17 -0.95 20.28
CA GLU A 382 13.06 -0.48 18.90
C GLU A 382 11.85 0.47 18.70
N VAL A 383 10.97 0.54 19.69
CA VAL A 383 9.91 1.56 19.77
C VAL A 383 10.54 2.93 19.86
N THR A 384 10.47 3.70 18.77
CA THR A 384 11.14 5.00 18.66
C THR A 384 10.60 6.00 19.69
N PRO A 385 11.43 6.54 20.60
CA PRO A 385 11.05 7.57 21.56
C PRO A 385 10.39 8.79 20.91
N LYS A 386 9.56 9.50 21.66
CA LYS A 386 9.00 10.79 21.24
C LYS A 386 9.56 11.92 22.08
N SER A 387 9.64 13.09 21.48
CA SER A 387 10.16 14.31 22.08
C SER A 387 9.24 15.47 21.72
N MET A 388 9.08 16.43 22.63
CA MET A 388 8.27 17.63 22.43
C MET A 388 8.84 18.81 23.23
N ASP A 389 8.93 19.97 22.58
CA ASP A 389 9.32 21.22 23.23
C ASP A 389 8.10 21.93 23.84
N MET A 390 8.11 22.11 25.16
CA MET A 390 7.06 22.82 25.89
C MET A 390 7.47 24.28 26.13
N THR A 391 6.68 25.22 25.61
CA THR A 391 6.91 26.66 25.78
C THR A 391 6.02 27.19 26.90
N VAL A 392 6.61 27.77 27.93
CA VAL A 392 5.90 28.33 29.08
C VAL A 392 5.19 29.63 28.71
N VAL A 393 3.87 29.68 28.84
CA VAL A 393 3.02 30.81 28.44
C VAL A 393 2.23 31.40 29.60
N ASN A 394 1.85 32.68 29.47
CA ASN A 394 1.29 33.48 30.56
C ASN A 394 -0.10 33.01 31.02
N ASN A 395 -0.14 32.29 32.13
CA ASN A 395 -1.37 31.87 32.80
C ASN A 395 -1.95 33.03 33.62
N GLN A 396 -3.13 33.50 33.23
CA GLN A 396 -3.86 34.58 33.90
C GLN A 396 -4.32 34.22 35.33
N MET A 397 -4.25 32.95 35.72
CA MET A 397 -4.52 32.49 37.09
C MET A 397 -3.29 32.52 38.00
N CYS A 398 -2.07 32.70 37.46
CA CYS A 398 -0.85 32.79 38.28
C CYS A 398 -0.71 34.15 39.00
N ASP A 399 -0.90 35.26 38.27
CA ASP A 399 -1.12 36.59 38.88
C ASP A 399 -2.40 37.22 38.30
N PRO A 400 -3.58 36.96 38.91
CA PRO A 400 -4.86 37.53 38.50
C PRO A 400 -4.99 39.03 38.84
N GLY A 401 -3.94 39.66 39.37
CA GLY A 401 -3.86 41.09 39.63
C GLY A 401 -4.67 41.57 40.84
N THR A 402 -4.82 42.89 40.97
CA THR A 402 -5.50 43.52 42.12
C THR A 402 -6.85 44.13 41.73
N SER A 403 -7.88 43.87 42.53
CA SER A 403 -9.22 44.39 42.28
C SER A 403 -9.27 45.92 42.34
N ALA A 404 -9.91 46.54 41.35
CA ALA A 404 -10.17 47.99 41.33
C ALA A 404 -11.16 48.44 42.44
N HIS A 405 -11.83 47.52 43.14
CA HIS A 405 -12.82 47.83 44.16
C HIS A 405 -12.21 47.76 45.59
N PRO A 406 -12.33 48.81 46.43
CA PRO A 406 -11.65 48.92 47.74
C PRO A 406 -12.23 48.03 48.86
N ALA A 407 -12.89 46.92 48.50
CA ALA A 407 -13.30 45.86 49.42
C ALA A 407 -12.51 44.55 49.21
N GLY A 408 -11.59 44.51 48.25
CA GLY A 408 -10.81 43.33 47.90
C GLY A 408 -11.53 42.36 46.95
N TRP A 409 -10.80 41.32 46.55
CA TRP A 409 -11.35 40.15 45.87
C TRP A 409 -12.11 39.26 46.86
N PHE A 410 -13.15 38.59 46.36
CA PHE A 410 -13.68 37.32 46.90
C PHE A 410 -13.58 36.27 45.80
N ILE A 411 -12.36 36.08 45.30
CA ILE A 411 -11.97 34.97 44.45
C ILE A 411 -10.91 34.23 45.24
N ASP A 412 -11.09 32.93 45.34
CA ASP A 412 -10.09 32.02 45.85
C ASP A 412 -9.63 31.18 44.65
N PHE A 413 -8.32 30.99 44.51
CA PHE A 413 -7.70 30.44 43.29
C PHE A 413 -7.19 29.00 43.48
N ASP A 414 -6.96 28.59 44.73
CA ASP A 414 -6.86 27.18 45.16
C ASP A 414 -8.23 26.46 45.13
N LEU A 415 -9.29 27.19 44.78
CA LEU A 415 -10.62 26.65 44.48
C LEU A 415 -11.28 25.99 45.74
N ASP A 416 -11.04 26.59 46.92
CA ASP A 416 -11.40 26.20 48.29
C ASP A 416 -12.84 26.59 48.74
N PHE A 417 -13.50 27.49 48.01
CA PHE A 417 -14.87 27.99 48.20
C PHE A 417 -15.14 28.81 49.47
N VAL A 418 -14.14 29.42 50.09
CA VAL A 418 -14.28 30.06 51.41
C VAL A 418 -15.30 31.21 51.47
N GLN A 419 -15.62 31.97 50.39
CA GLN A 419 -16.69 32.99 50.42
C GLN A 419 -17.53 33.17 49.13
N ALA A 420 -18.86 33.25 49.34
CA ALA A 420 -19.85 33.93 48.48
C ALA A 420 -20.15 33.37 47.06
N ALA A 421 -19.98 32.06 46.83
CA ALA A 421 -20.46 31.37 45.62
C ALA A 421 -22.00 31.25 45.55
N TYR A 422 -22.56 31.16 44.34
CA TYR A 422 -23.93 30.66 44.11
C TYR A 422 -23.85 29.17 43.83
N LEU A 423 -24.13 28.35 44.85
CA LEU A 423 -23.85 26.90 44.83
C LEU A 423 -24.75 26.07 43.87
N GLY A 424 -25.71 26.69 43.17
CA GLY A 424 -26.63 26.00 42.27
C GLY A 424 -27.43 24.93 43.00
N ASN A 425 -27.25 23.67 42.61
CA ASN A 425 -27.73 22.49 43.35
C ASN A 425 -26.61 21.58 43.87
N ALA A 426 -25.34 21.83 43.49
CA ALA A 426 -24.18 21.10 44.00
C ALA A 426 -23.77 21.58 45.41
N SER A 427 -22.89 20.84 46.06
CA SER A 427 -22.19 21.28 47.27
C SER A 427 -20.68 21.23 47.09
N TYR A 428 -19.99 22.22 47.67
CA TYR A 428 -18.58 22.48 47.43
C TYR A 428 -17.79 22.48 48.75
N SER A 429 -16.56 21.96 48.72
CA SER A 429 -15.59 22.05 49.82
C SER A 429 -14.16 21.86 49.33
N ALA A 430 -13.17 22.40 50.04
CA ALA A 430 -11.77 22.04 49.86
C ALA A 430 -11.49 20.53 50.08
N SER A 431 -10.41 20.01 49.49
CA SER A 431 -9.96 18.62 49.57
C SER A 431 -8.42 18.55 49.59
N ASP A 432 -7.84 17.76 50.51
CA ASP A 432 -6.37 17.59 50.65
C ASP A 432 -5.74 16.69 49.56
N ASP A 433 -6.57 16.05 48.73
CA ASP A 433 -6.15 15.29 47.55
C ASP A 433 -5.93 16.28 46.40
N VAL A 434 -4.67 16.50 46.05
CA VAL A 434 -4.22 17.53 45.07
C VAL A 434 -3.30 16.91 44.02
N VAL A 435 -3.25 17.51 42.84
CA VAL A 435 -2.47 17.01 41.71
C VAL A 435 -1.00 17.43 41.79
N ALA A 436 -0.68 18.66 42.20
CA ALA A 436 0.68 19.22 42.11
C ALA A 436 1.01 20.32 43.15
N GLY A 437 0.69 20.04 44.42
CA GLY A 437 1.16 20.86 45.55
C GLY A 437 0.47 22.22 45.71
N SER A 438 -0.72 22.39 45.12
CA SER A 438 -1.71 23.39 45.51
C SER A 438 -2.11 23.22 46.99
N ALA A 439 -2.72 24.24 47.60
CA ALA A 439 -3.06 24.20 49.03
C ALA A 439 -4.26 23.28 49.33
N ALA A 440 -5.16 23.12 48.36
CA ALA A 440 -6.27 22.19 48.31
C ALA A 440 -6.76 22.07 46.86
N SER A 441 -7.67 21.13 46.58
CA SER A 441 -8.48 21.06 45.36
C SER A 441 -9.97 21.29 45.67
N VAL A 442 -10.79 21.60 44.65
CA VAL A 442 -12.26 21.56 44.81
C VAL A 442 -12.69 20.13 45.04
N ARG A 443 -13.72 19.94 45.87
CA ARG A 443 -14.65 18.81 45.80
C ARG A 443 -16.03 19.33 45.39
N ILE A 444 -16.50 18.94 44.21
CA ILE A 444 -17.86 19.23 43.71
C ILE A 444 -18.71 17.98 43.89
N THR A 445 -19.55 17.95 44.91
CA THR A 445 -20.48 16.84 45.17
C THR A 445 -21.84 17.10 44.53
N ALA A 446 -22.35 16.12 43.77
CA ALA A 446 -23.60 16.20 43.03
C ALA A 446 -24.83 16.31 43.95
N GLY A 447 -25.72 17.23 43.62
CA GLY A 447 -27.04 17.36 44.24
C GLY A 447 -28.11 16.51 43.57
N ALA A 448 -29.36 16.73 43.98
CA ALA A 448 -30.51 16.28 43.19
C ALA A 448 -30.77 17.32 42.08
N GLY A 449 -30.86 16.86 40.84
CA GLY A 449 -31.15 17.71 39.68
C GLY A 449 -31.14 16.91 38.38
N GLU A 450 -31.98 17.35 37.44
CA GLU A 450 -32.11 16.80 36.10
C GLU A 450 -32.13 17.99 35.12
N ALA A 451 -31.55 17.81 33.93
CA ALA A 451 -31.58 18.80 32.86
C ALA A 451 -31.69 18.11 31.49
N GLU A 452 -32.23 18.83 30.50
CA GLU A 452 -32.13 18.42 29.09
C GLU A 452 -30.71 18.71 28.57
N TRP A 453 -30.02 17.67 28.10
CA TRP A 453 -28.71 17.70 27.45
C TRP A 453 -28.75 16.84 26.20
N ASP A 454 -28.31 17.39 25.06
CA ASP A 454 -28.35 16.75 23.73
C ASP A 454 -29.71 16.06 23.37
N GLY A 455 -30.81 16.58 23.90
CA GLY A 455 -32.16 16.05 23.72
C GLY A 455 -32.62 15.00 24.74
N GLU A 456 -31.75 14.54 25.64
CA GLU A 456 -32.08 13.58 26.71
C GLU A 456 -32.15 14.24 28.09
N THR A 457 -32.94 13.68 29.02
CA THR A 457 -33.00 14.17 30.41
C THR A 457 -31.99 13.42 31.27
N VAL A 458 -30.94 14.11 31.71
CA VAL A 458 -29.79 13.52 32.42
C VAL A 458 -29.63 14.06 33.85
N PRO A 459 -29.02 13.30 34.78
CA PRO A 459 -28.61 13.80 36.08
C PRO A 459 -27.66 15.00 35.93
N TYR A 460 -27.90 16.07 36.68
CA TYR A 460 -27.20 17.35 36.49
C TYR A 460 -26.91 18.04 37.83
N SER A 461 -25.68 18.53 37.98
CA SER A 461 -25.24 19.33 39.11
C SER A 461 -24.39 20.52 38.67
N TRP A 462 -24.61 21.69 39.26
CA TRP A 462 -23.89 22.92 38.88
C TRP A 462 -23.74 23.91 40.03
N GLY A 463 -22.86 24.90 39.81
CA GLY A 463 -22.69 26.08 40.66
C GLY A 463 -21.75 27.13 40.05
N ALA A 464 -21.65 28.29 40.68
CA ALA A 464 -20.93 29.46 40.19
C ALA A 464 -20.06 30.10 41.30
N GLN A 465 -18.73 30.05 41.12
CA GLN A 465 -17.74 30.58 42.06
C GLN A 465 -17.36 32.05 41.70
N GLN A 466 -18.32 32.97 41.67
CA GLN A 466 -18.03 34.43 41.71
C GLN A 466 -19.27 35.32 41.90
N VAL A 467 -19.05 36.54 42.40
CA VAL A 467 -20.10 37.52 42.68
C VAL A 467 -20.61 38.19 41.39
N TRP A 468 -21.93 38.28 41.23
CA TRP A 468 -22.60 38.90 40.06
C TRP A 468 -22.50 40.44 40.03
N ASN A 469 -21.32 41.01 39.79
CA ASN A 469 -21.18 42.44 39.52
C ASN A 469 -19.93 42.76 38.67
N ASN A 470 -20.01 43.86 37.92
CA ASN A 470 -19.01 44.32 36.97
C ASN A 470 -17.76 45.01 37.58
N GLN A 471 -17.56 44.93 38.90
CA GLN A 471 -16.47 45.63 39.58
C GLN A 471 -15.61 44.73 40.49
N ARG A 472 -15.92 43.43 40.63
CA ARG A 472 -15.30 42.55 41.64
C ARG A 472 -15.06 41.11 41.16
N ASN A 473 -15.07 40.83 39.86
CA ASN A 473 -14.87 39.48 39.34
C ASN A 473 -13.93 39.50 38.12
N TRP A 474 -13.07 38.48 37.99
CA TRP A 474 -11.95 38.48 37.03
C TRP A 474 -12.44 38.28 35.59
N TYR A 475 -13.49 37.46 35.40
CA TYR A 475 -14.09 37.21 34.09
C TYR A 475 -14.71 38.47 33.46
N THR A 476 -15.27 39.39 34.26
CA THR A 476 -15.73 40.70 33.75
C THR A 476 -14.56 41.59 33.39
N ALA A 477 -13.48 41.57 34.17
CA ALA A 477 -12.31 42.42 33.94
C ALA A 477 -11.62 42.10 32.61
N ASN A 478 -11.69 40.84 32.16
CA ASN A 478 -11.10 40.36 30.91
C ASN A 478 -12.15 40.33 29.78
N TYR A 479 -13.16 39.46 29.88
CA TYR A 479 -14.11 39.21 28.78
C TYR A 479 -15.25 40.25 28.69
N GLY A 480 -15.54 40.97 29.77
CA GLY A 480 -16.73 41.82 29.93
C GLY A 480 -16.55 43.29 29.54
N GLN A 481 -15.46 43.64 28.83
CA GLN A 481 -15.08 45.03 28.55
C GLN A 481 -15.71 45.62 27.27
N GLY A 482 -16.61 44.88 26.60
CA GLY A 482 -17.26 45.32 25.38
C GLY A 482 -16.32 45.23 24.17
N LEU A 483 -16.30 46.28 23.35
CA LEU A 483 -15.40 46.39 22.18
C LEU A 483 -13.89 46.29 22.52
N ASN A 484 -13.49 46.42 23.79
CA ASN A 484 -12.10 46.30 24.21
C ASN A 484 -11.62 44.86 24.42
N SER A 485 -12.55 43.89 24.49
CA SER A 485 -12.24 42.47 24.72
C SER A 485 -12.75 41.54 23.63
N ILE A 486 -13.53 42.05 22.66
CA ILE A 486 -13.97 41.26 21.50
C ILE A 486 -12.77 40.93 20.61
N GLY A 487 -12.59 39.64 20.35
CA GLY A 487 -11.50 39.12 19.52
C GLY A 487 -10.33 38.59 20.35
N ASP A 488 -10.20 38.95 21.62
CA ASP A 488 -9.21 38.36 22.53
C ASP A 488 -9.43 36.83 22.61
N VAL A 489 -8.38 36.05 22.35
CA VAL A 489 -8.41 34.59 22.28
C VAL A 489 -7.87 33.97 23.57
N TYR A 490 -8.56 32.95 24.08
CA TYR A 490 -8.18 32.23 25.30
C TYR A 490 -8.22 30.71 25.14
N ARG A 491 -7.32 30.03 25.86
CA ARG A 491 -7.27 28.57 26.07
C ARG A 491 -7.55 28.25 27.54
N PHE A 492 -8.16 27.09 27.79
CA PHE A 492 -8.60 26.67 29.12
C PHE A 492 -8.15 25.24 29.42
N GLY A 493 -7.59 25.02 30.61
CA GLY A 493 -7.20 23.69 31.08
C GLY A 493 -7.53 23.48 32.56
N VAL A 494 -7.79 22.24 32.97
CA VAL A 494 -8.07 21.89 34.38
C VAL A 494 -7.68 20.44 34.65
N TRP A 495 -7.21 20.15 35.86
CA TRP A 495 -7.08 18.77 36.33
C TRP A 495 -8.37 18.30 36.99
N VAL A 496 -8.79 17.07 36.67
CA VAL A 496 -10.03 16.48 37.15
C VAL A 496 -9.73 15.12 37.78
N LYS A 497 -10.51 14.75 38.80
CA LYS A 497 -10.49 13.40 39.39
C LYS A 497 -11.92 12.94 39.66
N LEU A 498 -12.27 11.71 39.27
CA LEU A 498 -13.51 11.09 39.73
C LEU A 498 -13.24 10.38 41.07
N GLU A 499 -14.05 10.60 42.11
CA GLU A 499 -13.83 9.91 43.39
C GLU A 499 -14.26 8.43 43.38
N GLN A 500 -14.94 7.99 42.32
CA GLN A 500 -15.33 6.62 42.05
C GLN A 500 -15.49 6.45 40.53
N VAL A 501 -15.25 5.24 40.02
CA VAL A 501 -15.57 4.89 38.62
C VAL A 501 -17.10 4.99 38.44
N PRO A 502 -17.61 5.80 37.50
CA PRO A 502 -19.04 5.96 37.29
C PRO A 502 -19.60 4.79 36.46
N ALA A 503 -20.92 4.59 36.52
CA ALA A 503 -21.59 3.56 35.70
C ALA A 503 -21.92 4.05 34.27
N GLU A 504 -21.96 5.37 34.07
CA GLU A 504 -22.24 6.06 32.81
C GLU A 504 -21.18 7.16 32.60
N PRO A 505 -20.82 7.53 31.36
CA PRO A 505 -19.83 8.57 31.11
C PRO A 505 -20.22 9.92 31.72
N VAL A 506 -19.32 10.51 32.52
CA VAL A 506 -19.52 11.81 33.17
C VAL A 506 -19.01 12.91 32.25
N THR A 507 -19.78 13.99 32.08
CA THR A 507 -19.35 15.16 31.31
C THR A 507 -19.15 16.35 32.25
N LEU A 508 -17.96 16.94 32.23
CA LEU A 508 -17.67 18.24 32.84
C LEU A 508 -17.86 19.32 31.78
N ARG A 509 -18.71 20.32 32.04
CA ARG A 509 -18.77 21.54 31.25
C ARG A 509 -18.32 22.75 32.08
N GLN A 510 -17.46 23.56 31.48
CA GLN A 510 -17.32 24.97 31.87
C GLN A 510 -18.21 25.83 30.95
N ALA A 511 -18.95 26.79 31.52
CA ALA A 511 -19.70 27.76 30.75
C ALA A 511 -19.36 29.20 31.18
N ILE A 512 -18.95 30.04 30.22
CA ILE A 512 -18.59 31.45 30.42
C ILE A 512 -19.69 32.33 29.82
N VAL A 513 -20.39 33.08 30.66
CA VAL A 513 -21.72 33.65 30.33
C VAL A 513 -21.83 35.14 30.69
N ALA A 514 -22.35 35.94 29.76
CA ALA A 514 -22.67 37.34 29.98
C ALA A 514 -23.98 37.54 30.77
N TRP A 515 -23.96 38.50 31.72
CA TRP A 515 -25.12 38.82 32.54
C TRP A 515 -26.13 39.76 31.85
N ASN A 516 -25.68 40.67 30.99
CA ASN A 516 -26.56 41.51 30.16
C ASN A 516 -26.66 40.96 28.74
N TYR A 517 -27.87 40.91 28.19
CA TYR A 517 -28.16 40.48 26.83
C TYR A 517 -29.26 41.39 26.29
N GLU A 518 -28.89 42.45 25.56
CA GLU A 518 -29.86 43.26 24.82
C GLU A 518 -30.37 42.48 23.61
N GLY A 519 -31.69 42.48 23.38
CA GLY A 519 -32.33 41.70 22.32
C GLY A 519 -32.84 40.31 22.74
N LYS A 520 -32.94 40.03 24.05
CA LYS A 520 -33.45 38.74 24.54
C LYS A 520 -34.92 38.51 24.17
N PRO A 521 -35.32 37.31 23.73
CA PRO A 521 -36.73 36.90 23.72
C PRO A 521 -37.38 37.03 25.10
N ASP A 522 -38.64 37.50 25.14
CA ASP A 522 -39.37 37.84 26.38
C ASP A 522 -39.63 36.62 27.31
N ASP A 523 -39.52 35.41 26.79
CA ASP A 523 -39.75 34.13 27.48
C ASP A 523 -38.47 33.53 28.11
N ALA A 524 -37.29 34.02 27.74
CA ALA A 524 -35.99 33.44 28.12
C ALA A 524 -35.58 33.77 29.57
N VAL A 525 -36.29 33.20 30.55
CA VAL A 525 -36.00 33.35 31.99
C VAL A 525 -34.86 32.42 32.44
N GLY A 526 -34.10 32.81 33.47
CA GLY A 526 -33.09 31.94 34.11
C GLY A 526 -31.76 31.82 33.34
N PHE A 527 -31.06 30.70 33.57
CA PHE A 527 -29.73 30.42 33.01
C PHE A 527 -29.79 29.82 31.60
N GLN A 528 -30.67 28.85 31.32
CA GLN A 528 -30.81 28.21 30.00
C GLN A 528 -30.94 29.22 28.85
N GLY A 529 -31.75 30.27 29.03
CA GLY A 529 -31.88 31.36 28.07
C GLY A 529 -30.63 32.26 27.90
N ARG A 530 -29.47 31.93 28.47
CA ARG A 530 -28.21 32.68 28.36
C ARG A 530 -27.09 31.93 27.62
N TYR A 531 -27.28 30.63 27.35
CA TYR A 531 -26.31 29.80 26.61
C TYR A 531 -26.18 30.24 25.15
N SER A 532 -27.23 30.87 24.59
CA SER A 532 -27.25 31.51 23.28
C SER A 532 -26.26 32.69 23.18
N GLY A 533 -24.99 32.38 22.98
CA GLY A 533 -23.88 33.35 22.94
C GLY A 533 -22.90 33.26 24.10
N ALA A 534 -22.93 32.19 24.90
CA ALA A 534 -21.88 31.85 25.86
C ALA A 534 -20.61 31.30 25.16
N GLY A 535 -19.50 31.24 25.89
CA GLY A 535 -18.45 30.25 25.64
C GLY A 535 -18.81 28.98 26.40
N LEU A 536 -18.80 27.82 25.75
CA LEU A 536 -19.24 26.54 26.30
C LEU A 536 -18.18 25.50 25.98
N PHE A 537 -17.77 24.76 26.99
CA PHE A 537 -16.59 23.91 26.92
C PHE A 537 -16.85 22.59 27.63
N SER A 538 -17.11 21.53 26.86
CA SER A 538 -17.56 20.25 27.39
C SER A 538 -16.52 19.15 27.15
N ALA A 539 -16.16 18.44 28.22
CA ALA A 539 -15.27 17.30 28.18
C ALA A 539 -15.97 16.07 28.78
N VAL A 540 -16.03 14.98 28.02
CA VAL A 540 -16.34 13.66 28.57
C VAL A 540 -15.11 13.20 29.33
N LEU A 541 -15.29 12.82 30.59
CA LEU A 541 -14.20 12.42 31.47
C LEU A 541 -13.91 10.94 31.31
N GLU A 542 -12.62 10.59 31.32
CA GLU A 542 -12.16 9.20 31.31
C GLU A 542 -12.66 8.47 32.55
N SER A 543 -13.04 7.20 32.39
CA SER A 543 -13.68 6.39 33.42
C SER A 543 -12.69 5.82 34.44
N THR A 544 -11.88 6.70 35.04
CA THR A 544 -10.80 6.40 35.98
C THR A 544 -10.92 7.21 37.28
N THR A 545 -10.42 6.67 38.39
CA THR A 545 -10.28 7.39 39.66
C THR A 545 -8.93 8.11 39.82
N GLU A 546 -8.02 7.98 38.86
CA GLU A 546 -6.80 8.79 38.84
C GLU A 546 -7.03 10.19 38.27
N TRP A 547 -6.05 11.07 38.51
CA TRP A 547 -6.06 12.43 37.99
C TRP A 547 -5.89 12.42 36.45
N GLN A 548 -6.75 13.17 35.77
CA GLN A 548 -6.76 13.33 34.30
C GLN A 548 -6.72 14.83 33.95
N TYR A 549 -6.01 15.17 32.87
CA TYR A 549 -5.88 16.56 32.42
C TYR A 549 -6.88 16.84 31.29
N VAL A 550 -7.75 17.82 31.51
CA VAL A 550 -8.74 18.28 30.53
C VAL A 550 -8.24 19.57 29.89
N GLU A 551 -7.95 19.51 28.60
CA GLU A 551 -7.90 20.68 27.73
C GLU A 551 -9.26 20.89 27.09
N PHE A 552 -9.83 22.07 27.27
CA PHE A 552 -11.17 22.37 26.81
C PHE A 552 -11.18 22.84 25.35
N ILE A 553 -12.17 22.35 24.59
CA ILE A 553 -12.55 22.85 23.27
C ILE A 553 -13.88 23.61 23.35
N ASP A 554 -14.08 24.63 22.52
CA ASP A 554 -15.36 25.33 22.41
C ASP A 554 -16.36 24.44 21.65
N ASP A 555 -17.46 24.07 22.31
CA ASP A 555 -18.55 23.22 21.82
C ASP A 555 -19.13 23.67 20.46
N ARG A 556 -18.88 24.91 20.06
CA ARG A 556 -19.40 25.55 18.83
C ARG A 556 -18.43 25.48 17.65
N THR A 557 -17.14 25.26 17.89
CA THR A 557 -16.08 25.29 16.87
C THR A 557 -15.31 23.97 16.78
N GLY A 558 -15.17 23.24 17.90
CA GLY A 558 -14.25 22.11 18.03
C GLY A 558 -12.81 22.52 18.35
N GLU A 559 -12.53 23.82 18.50
CA GLU A 559 -11.19 24.36 18.69
C GLU A 559 -10.86 24.62 20.17
N ARG A 560 -9.58 24.49 20.55
CA ARG A 560 -9.08 24.93 21.88
C ARG A 560 -9.04 26.45 22.05
N ASP A 561 -9.12 27.19 20.94
CA ASP A 561 -8.99 28.66 20.90
C ASP A 561 -10.36 29.35 20.91
N TRP A 562 -10.72 29.97 22.03
CA TRP A 562 -11.97 30.72 22.19
C TRP A 562 -11.76 32.22 22.08
N ALA A 563 -12.27 32.82 21.00
CA ALA A 563 -12.40 34.26 20.88
C ALA A 563 -13.65 34.77 21.62
N VAL A 564 -13.50 35.82 22.43
CA VAL A 564 -14.63 36.50 23.10
C VAL A 564 -15.69 36.94 22.06
N PRO A 565 -16.96 36.50 22.17
CA PRO A 565 -17.93 36.67 21.10
C PRO A 565 -18.23 38.14 20.75
N ALA A 566 -18.30 38.46 19.45
CA ALA A 566 -18.64 39.80 18.95
C ALA A 566 -20.05 40.31 19.37
N THR A 567 -20.90 39.44 19.92
CA THR A 567 -22.18 39.79 20.55
C THR A 567 -22.00 40.44 21.93
N TRP A 568 -20.85 40.31 22.59
CA TRP A 568 -20.55 40.89 23.90
C TRP A 568 -20.04 42.35 23.77
N ASN A 569 -20.65 43.12 22.87
CA ASN A 569 -20.17 44.46 22.47
C ASN A 569 -20.42 45.56 23.51
N ALA A 570 -21.34 45.33 24.45
CA ALA A 570 -21.62 46.20 25.58
C ALA A 570 -20.93 45.67 26.85
N ALA A 571 -20.29 46.57 27.61
CA ALA A 571 -19.64 46.19 28.86
C ALA A 571 -20.66 45.61 29.86
N THR A 572 -20.40 44.41 30.35
CA THR A 572 -21.35 43.57 31.09
C THR A 572 -20.65 42.78 32.20
N PRO A 573 -21.30 42.50 33.34
CA PRO A 573 -20.83 41.41 34.19
C PRO A 573 -20.76 40.11 33.39
N VAL A 574 -19.71 39.33 33.62
CA VAL A 574 -19.51 37.96 33.11
C VAL A 574 -19.33 37.04 34.31
N PHE A 575 -19.73 35.79 34.19
CA PHE A 575 -19.57 34.77 35.24
C PHE A 575 -19.27 33.41 34.60
N THR A 576 -18.62 32.53 35.35
CA THR A 576 -18.46 31.11 34.97
C THR A 576 -19.38 30.22 35.79
N LEU A 577 -19.76 29.12 35.16
CA LEU A 577 -20.42 27.97 35.79
C LEU A 577 -19.51 26.75 35.64
N TRP A 578 -19.44 25.95 36.70
CA TRP A 578 -19.01 24.56 36.61
C TRP A 578 -20.25 23.69 36.62
N GLU A 579 -20.35 22.80 35.66
CA GLU A 579 -21.51 21.96 35.38
C GLU A 579 -21.07 20.52 35.18
N VAL A 580 -21.77 19.57 35.81
CA VAL A 580 -21.42 18.15 35.76
C VAL A 580 -22.67 17.34 35.45
N PHE A 581 -22.60 16.53 34.40
CA PHE A 581 -23.67 15.68 33.89
C PHE A 581 -23.35 14.20 34.14
N ASN A 582 -24.38 13.39 34.34
CA ASN A 582 -24.32 11.96 34.68
C ASN A 582 -23.63 11.59 36.01
N LEU A 583 -22.94 12.51 36.69
CA LEU A 583 -22.39 12.27 38.02
C LEU A 583 -23.52 11.93 39.02
N PRO A 584 -23.55 10.72 39.62
CA PRO A 584 -24.68 10.31 40.45
C PRO A 584 -24.80 11.15 41.72
N GLN A 585 -26.03 11.48 42.15
CA GLN A 585 -26.28 12.29 43.35
C GLN A 585 -25.49 11.78 44.57
N GLY A 586 -24.78 12.70 45.25
CA GLY A 586 -23.95 12.41 46.42
C GLY A 586 -22.53 11.91 46.12
N SER A 587 -22.20 11.65 44.85
CA SER A 587 -20.83 11.42 44.38
C SER A 587 -20.13 12.76 44.16
N SER A 588 -18.79 12.79 44.19
CA SER A 588 -18.02 14.01 43.85
C SER A 588 -17.02 13.79 42.73
N ILE A 589 -16.67 14.90 42.08
CA ILE A 589 -15.41 15.06 41.35
C ILE A 589 -14.51 16.03 42.11
N LEU A 590 -13.20 15.94 41.87
CA LEU A 590 -12.25 16.98 42.24
C LEU A 590 -11.85 17.81 41.02
N LEU A 591 -11.58 19.11 41.22
CA LEU A 591 -10.95 19.99 40.24
C LEU A 591 -9.73 20.67 40.87
N ASP A 592 -8.63 20.78 40.14
CA ASP A 592 -7.37 21.38 40.61
C ASP A 592 -6.61 22.08 39.47
N GLU A 593 -5.65 22.94 39.81
CA GLU A 593 -4.69 23.58 38.88
C GLU A 593 -5.34 24.18 37.60
N TYR A 594 -6.47 24.87 37.77
CA TYR A 594 -7.19 25.51 36.65
C TYR A 594 -6.37 26.63 36.00
N SER A 595 -6.15 26.52 34.69
CA SER A 595 -5.36 27.46 33.90
C SER A 595 -6.17 28.20 32.85
N VAL A 596 -5.80 29.46 32.62
CA VAL A 596 -6.35 30.30 31.56
C VAL A 596 -5.22 31.03 30.87
N THR A 597 -4.98 30.71 29.61
CA THR A 597 -3.94 31.38 28.79
C THR A 597 -4.63 32.32 27.82
N ASN A 598 -4.17 33.57 27.72
CA ASN A 598 -4.54 34.46 26.61
C ASN A 598 -3.53 34.27 25.47
N VAL A 599 -3.99 34.05 24.24
CA VAL A 599 -3.15 33.68 23.10
C VAL A 599 -2.50 34.91 22.44
N ASP A 600 -3.20 36.05 22.38
CA ASP A 600 -2.68 37.31 21.81
C ASP A 600 -1.48 37.88 22.58
N LEU A 601 -1.40 37.60 23.89
CA LEU A 601 -0.28 37.96 24.77
C LEU A 601 0.92 36.99 24.67
N ILE A 602 0.88 35.96 23.81
CA ILE A 602 2.02 35.06 23.54
C ILE A 602 2.93 35.62 22.43
N ALA A 603 2.44 36.59 21.65
CA ALA A 603 3.14 37.17 20.50
C ALA A 603 3.96 38.46 20.81
N GLN A 604 4.29 38.71 22.09
CA GLN A 604 4.99 39.93 22.57
C GLN A 604 6.18 39.62 23.48
#